data_AF-A0A351F4X3-F1
#
_entry.id   AF-A0A351F4X3-F1
#
_cell.length_a   1.000
_cell.length_b   1.000
_cell.length_c   1.000
_cell.angle_alpha   90.00
_cell.angle_beta   90.00
_cell.angle_gamma   90.00
#
_symmetry.space_group_name_H-M   'P 1'
#
loop_
_entity.id
_entity.type
_entity.pdbx_description
1 polymer ?
#
loop_
_entity_poly.entity_id
_entity_poly.type
_entity_poly.pdbx_seq_one_letter_code
_entity_poly.pdbx_strand_id
1 'polypeptide(L)'
;MAVCPKCGRKLKITDIKPTCPGCGVNLLYYKIEERLEVDAINAELEHAKTQKRVDRAKDAMFGTPLAIVRLVLLVLVVGMFFVPLATFHAVGPYFDKTTTLNALEIYNSVSALDFDGMFVLAGSPVLKTSFMFLAISAVTIVVSVLCALLELIFSFLS
;
A
#
# COMPACT_ATOMS: atom_id res chain seq x y z
N MET A 1 33.27 -13.34 -24.02
CA MET A 1 34.75 -13.51 -23.98
C MET A 1 35.37 -12.20 -23.52
N ALA A 2 36.07 -12.21 -22.38
CA ALA A 2 36.68 -11.00 -21.85
C ALA A 2 37.94 -10.64 -22.65
N VAL A 3 38.11 -9.35 -22.94
CA VAL A 3 39.29 -8.80 -23.62
C VAL A 3 40.11 -8.06 -22.58
N CYS A 4 41.44 -8.21 -22.62
CA CYS A 4 42.31 -7.45 -21.72
C CYS A 4 42.21 -5.94 -22.05
N PRO A 5 41.88 -5.08 -21.07
CA PRO A 5 41.66 -3.66 -21.32
C PRO A 5 42.94 -2.85 -21.58
N LYS A 6 44.14 -3.43 -21.34
CA LYS A 6 45.44 -2.80 -21.61
C LYS A 6 46.03 -3.20 -22.97
N CYS A 7 45.97 -4.48 -23.32
CA CYS A 7 46.64 -5.01 -24.52
C CYS A 7 45.69 -5.59 -25.58
N GLY A 8 44.37 -5.59 -25.37
CA GLY A 8 43.41 -6.06 -26.36
C GLY A 8 43.42 -7.58 -26.64
N ARG A 9 44.26 -8.36 -25.94
CA ARG A 9 44.30 -9.82 -26.08
C ARG A 9 42.97 -10.42 -25.59
N LYS A 10 42.39 -11.30 -26.41
CA LYS A 10 41.24 -12.13 -26.05
C LYS A 10 41.69 -13.18 -25.04
N LEU A 11 41.11 -13.19 -23.84
CA LEU A 11 41.44 -14.14 -22.79
C LEU A 11 40.70 -15.46 -23.05
N LYS A 12 41.40 -16.58 -22.89
CA LYS A 12 40.80 -17.91 -22.95
C LYS A 12 40.29 -18.30 -21.56
N ILE A 13 39.33 -19.23 -21.51
CA ILE A 13 38.75 -19.75 -20.25
C ILE A 13 39.83 -20.44 -19.38
N THR A 14 40.92 -20.90 -19.99
CA THR A 14 42.09 -21.48 -19.32
C THR A 14 42.97 -20.46 -18.58
N ASP A 15 42.84 -19.17 -18.87
CA ASP A 15 43.63 -18.10 -18.26
C ASP A 15 42.98 -17.64 -16.93
N ILE A 16 42.95 -18.55 -15.94
CA ILE A 16 42.25 -18.37 -14.65
C ILE A 16 42.95 -17.35 -13.74
N LYS A 17 44.24 -17.07 -13.99
CA LYS A 17 45.01 -16.12 -13.17
C LYS A 17 44.50 -14.69 -13.37
N PRO A 18 44.39 -13.88 -12.31
CA PRO A 18 43.92 -12.49 -12.40
C PRO A 18 44.88 -11.55 -13.15
N THR A 19 46.12 -11.99 -13.40
CA THR A 19 47.12 -11.28 -14.19
C THR A 19 47.06 -11.66 -15.67
N CYS A 20 47.08 -10.69 -16.56
CA CYS A 20 47.08 -10.94 -18.00
C CYS A 20 48.40 -11.65 -18.42
N PRO A 21 48.36 -12.79 -19.14
CA PRO A 21 49.56 -13.47 -19.61
C PRO A 21 50.31 -12.72 -20.72
N GLY A 22 49.72 -11.67 -21.30
CA GLY A 22 50.36 -10.85 -22.34
C GLY A 22 51.09 -9.62 -21.79
N CYS A 23 50.44 -8.86 -20.90
CA CYS A 23 50.95 -7.58 -20.42
C CYS A 23 51.22 -7.52 -18.91
N GLY A 24 51.00 -8.61 -18.18
CA GLY A 24 51.24 -8.72 -16.73
C GLY A 24 50.32 -7.88 -15.85
N VAL A 25 49.39 -7.11 -16.41
CA VAL A 25 48.50 -6.25 -15.64
C VAL A 25 47.49 -7.08 -14.86
N ASN A 26 47.20 -6.68 -13.63
CA ASN A 26 46.11 -7.27 -12.87
C ASN A 26 44.78 -6.76 -13.43
N LEU A 27 43.99 -7.66 -14.01
CA LEU A 27 42.71 -7.31 -14.64
C LEU A 27 41.68 -6.80 -13.63
N LEU A 28 41.75 -7.26 -12.38
CA LEU A 28 40.79 -6.90 -11.35
C LEU A 28 40.97 -5.45 -10.90
N TYR A 29 42.22 -5.00 -10.78
CA TYR A 29 42.58 -3.67 -10.29
C TYR A 29 42.89 -2.66 -11.41
N TYR A 30 42.71 -3.06 -12.68
CA TYR A 30 43.00 -2.16 -13.79
C TYR A 30 42.00 -0.99 -13.82
N LYS A 31 42.50 0.23 -13.56
CA LYS A 31 41.72 1.49 -13.50
C LYS A 31 40.57 1.43 -12.50
N ILE A 32 40.82 0.86 -11.32
CA ILE A 32 39.76 0.68 -10.32
C ILE A 32 39.25 2.02 -9.77
N GLU A 33 40.13 3.00 -9.57
CA GLU A 33 39.77 4.35 -9.12
C GLU A 33 38.83 5.04 -10.11
N GLU A 34 39.18 5.05 -11.40
CA GLU A 34 38.34 5.62 -12.47
C GLU A 34 36.97 4.92 -12.56
N ARG A 35 36.90 3.60 -12.35
CA ARG A 35 35.62 2.87 -12.30
C ARG A 35 34.79 3.24 -11.08
N LEU A 36 35.43 3.36 -9.92
CA LEU A 36 34.76 3.77 -8.68
C LEU A 36 34.20 5.19 -8.79
N GLU A 37 34.93 6.10 -9.44
CA GLU A 37 34.45 7.46 -9.74
C GLU A 37 33.24 7.44 -10.67
N VAL A 38 33.28 6.64 -11.74
CA VAL A 38 32.14 6.49 -12.67
C VAL A 38 30.92 5.87 -11.98
N ASP A 39 31.12 4.86 -11.15
CA ASP A 39 30.04 4.21 -10.40
C ASP A 39 29.45 5.16 -9.36
N ALA A 40 30.26 5.98 -8.70
CA ALA A 40 29.81 7.04 -7.79
C ALA A 40 28.94 8.08 -8.52
N ILE A 41 29.39 8.57 -9.68
CA ILE A 41 28.62 9.51 -10.50
C ILE A 41 27.28 8.89 -10.94
N ASN A 42 27.28 7.64 -11.37
CA ASN A 42 26.05 6.94 -11.76
C ASN A 42 25.09 6.78 -10.57
N ALA A 43 25.61 6.44 -9.39
CA ALA A 43 24.81 6.34 -8.18
C ALA A 43 24.20 7.69 -7.78
N GLU A 44 24.96 8.79 -7.90
CA GLU A 44 24.44 10.15 -7.66
C GLU A 44 23.33 10.53 -8.65
N LEU A 45 23.47 10.17 -9.93
CA LEU A 45 22.45 10.41 -10.94
C LEU A 45 21.16 9.62 -10.68
N GLU A 46 21.27 8.35 -10.28
CA GLU A 46 20.11 7.53 -9.91
C GLU A 46 19.45 8.03 -8.62
N HIS A 47 20.27 8.42 -7.64
CA HIS A 47 19.78 9.01 -6.40
C HIS A 47 19.04 10.33 -6.66
N ALA A 48 19.57 11.21 -7.52
CA ALA A 48 18.90 12.46 -7.90
C ALA A 48 17.55 12.23 -8.60
N LYS A 49 17.43 11.20 -9.45
CA LYS A 49 16.14 10.81 -10.05
C LYS A 49 15.15 10.32 -9.00
N THR A 50 15.64 9.58 -8.00
CA THR A 50 14.82 9.01 -6.93
C THR A 50 14.36 10.06 -5.94
N GLN A 51 15.25 10.98 -5.54
CA GLN A 51 14.92 12.09 -4.63
C GLN A 51 13.77 12.94 -5.19
N LYS A 52 13.78 13.28 -6.48
CA LYS A 52 12.66 14.02 -7.12
C LYS A 52 11.31 13.31 -7.00
N ARG A 53 11.29 11.98 -7.06
CA ARG A 53 10.06 11.19 -6.90
C ARG A 53 9.60 11.19 -5.44
N VAL A 54 10.54 11.07 -4.51
CA VAL A 54 10.27 11.11 -3.07
C VAL A 54 9.77 12.49 -2.65
N ASP A 55 10.35 13.57 -3.16
CA ASP A 55 9.93 14.94 -2.85
C ASP A 55 8.53 15.21 -3.39
N ARG A 56 8.21 14.78 -4.61
CA ARG A 56 6.83 14.86 -5.13
C ARG A 56 5.83 14.09 -4.25
N ALA A 57 6.20 12.89 -3.79
CA ALA A 57 5.36 12.11 -2.90
C ALA A 57 5.16 12.79 -1.53
N LYS A 58 6.22 13.42 -0.99
CA LYS A 58 6.12 14.20 0.25
C LYS A 58 5.26 15.44 0.08
N ASP A 59 5.40 16.15 -1.02
CA ASP A 59 4.59 17.34 -1.32
C ASP A 59 3.11 16.99 -1.50
N ALA A 60 2.81 15.83 -2.09
CA ALA A 60 1.45 15.33 -2.20
C ALA A 60 0.82 15.02 -0.83
N MET A 61 1.59 14.46 0.12
CA MET A 61 1.06 14.09 1.45
C MET A 61 1.09 15.23 2.47
N PHE A 62 2.12 16.06 2.48
CA PHE A 62 2.38 17.08 3.51
C PHE A 62 2.65 18.48 2.96
N GLY A 63 2.63 18.68 1.64
CA GLY A 63 3.06 19.93 1.01
C GLY A 63 2.12 21.12 1.24
N THR A 64 0.84 20.88 1.57
CA THR A 64 -0.12 21.95 1.89
C THR A 64 -0.80 21.71 3.23
N PRO A 65 -1.19 22.78 3.96
CA PRO A 65 -1.93 22.63 5.22
C PRO A 65 -3.26 21.88 5.01
N LEU A 66 -3.88 22.03 3.84
CA LEU A 66 -5.08 21.28 3.44
C LEU A 66 -4.83 19.77 3.29
N ALA A 67 -3.68 19.36 2.75
CA ALA A 67 -3.31 17.94 2.64
C ALA A 67 -3.13 17.29 4.01
N ILE A 68 -2.54 18.01 4.96
CA ILE A 68 -2.37 17.54 6.35
C ILE A 68 -3.73 17.33 7.02
N VAL A 69 -4.61 18.34 6.95
CA VAL A 69 -5.96 18.26 7.52
C VAL A 69 -6.75 17.10 6.91
N ARG A 70 -6.64 16.90 5.59
CA ARG A 70 -7.26 15.79 4.88
C ARG A 70 -6.77 14.44 5.38
N LEU A 71 -5.46 14.27 5.58
CA LEU A 71 -4.88 13.01 6.09
C LEU A 71 -5.39 12.70 7.50
N VAL A 72 -5.44 13.70 8.38
CA VAL A 72 -6.00 13.56 9.73
C VAL A 72 -7.47 13.16 9.69
N LEU A 73 -8.27 13.80 8.82
CA LEU A 73 -9.69 13.52 8.69
C LEU A 73 -9.94 12.11 8.11
N LEU A 74 -9.10 11.65 7.19
CA LEU A 74 -9.15 10.30 6.62
C LEU A 74 -8.86 9.24 7.68
N VAL A 75 -7.81 9.45 8.48
CA VAL A 75 -7.47 8.57 9.61
C VAL A 75 -8.59 8.55 10.64
N LEU A 76 -9.22 9.69 10.90
CA LEU A 76 -10.35 9.78 11.81
C LEU A 76 -11.57 9.02 11.29
N VAL A 77 -11.96 9.18 10.02
CA VAL A 77 -13.10 8.45 9.43
C VAL A 77 -12.87 6.94 9.47
N VAL A 78 -11.66 6.48 9.14
CA VAL A 78 -11.30 5.05 9.24
C VAL A 78 -11.29 4.58 10.70
N GLY A 79 -10.78 5.39 11.62
CA GLY A 79 -10.78 5.11 13.06
C GLY A 79 -12.19 4.95 13.63
N MET A 80 -13.14 5.79 13.20
CA MET A 80 -14.54 5.73 13.62
C MET A 80 -15.25 4.45 13.16
N PHE A 81 -14.74 3.75 12.14
CA PHE A 81 -15.28 2.46 11.73
C PHE A 81 -15.02 1.34 12.74
N PHE A 82 -14.00 1.49 13.60
CA PHE A 82 -13.67 0.54 14.65
C PHE A 82 -14.49 0.74 15.95
N VAL A 83 -15.32 1.78 16.01
CA VAL A 83 -16.22 2.07 17.14
C VAL A 83 -17.52 1.26 16.94
N PRO A 84 -18.12 0.66 17.99
CA PRO A 84 -19.35 -0.12 17.85
C PRO A 84 -20.49 0.72 17.28
N LEU A 85 -21.03 0.32 16.11
CA LEU A 85 -22.01 1.11 15.35
C LEU A 85 -23.43 0.99 15.90
N ALA A 86 -23.79 -0.15 16.49
CA ALA A 86 -25.13 -0.35 17.04
C ALA A 86 -25.16 -1.48 18.06
N THR A 87 -25.86 -1.26 19.17
CA THR A 87 -26.21 -2.29 20.15
C THR A 87 -27.66 -2.72 19.90
N PHE A 88 -27.86 -3.95 19.44
CA PHE A 88 -29.20 -4.50 19.27
C PHE A 88 -29.63 -5.18 20.56
N HIS A 89 -30.66 -4.62 21.18
CA HIS A 89 -31.39 -5.26 22.28
C HIS A 89 -32.66 -5.87 21.70
N ALA A 90 -32.58 -7.14 21.30
CA ALA A 90 -33.76 -7.89 20.93
C ALA A 90 -34.35 -8.53 22.20
N VAL A 91 -35.39 -7.90 22.76
CA VAL A 91 -36.16 -8.48 23.88
C VAL A 91 -37.31 -9.28 23.29
N GLY A 92 -37.20 -10.61 23.39
CA GLY A 92 -38.27 -11.56 23.07
C GLY A 92 -38.60 -12.42 24.29
N PRO A 93 -39.79 -13.05 24.37
CA PRO A 93 -40.30 -13.72 25.56
C PRO A 93 -39.44 -14.89 26.10
N TYR A 94 -38.44 -15.38 25.35
CA TYR A 94 -37.52 -16.44 25.79
C TYR A 94 -36.05 -16.26 25.37
N PHE A 95 -35.66 -15.09 24.84
CA PHE A 95 -34.27 -14.86 24.42
C PHE A 95 -33.85 -13.41 24.67
N ASP A 96 -32.87 -13.21 25.56
CA ASP A 96 -32.11 -11.97 25.69
C ASP A 96 -30.72 -12.20 25.09
N LYS A 97 -30.50 -11.70 23.88
CA LYS A 97 -29.16 -11.65 23.30
C LYS A 97 -28.87 -10.22 22.85
N THR A 98 -27.93 -9.60 23.54
CA THR A 98 -27.39 -8.28 23.21
C THR A 98 -26.17 -8.48 22.32
N THR A 99 -26.33 -8.31 21.02
CA THR A 99 -25.20 -8.32 20.08
C THR A 99 -24.77 -6.88 19.78
N THR A 100 -23.49 -6.60 20.00
CA THR A 100 -22.90 -5.27 19.84
C THR A 100 -22.10 -5.25 18.54
N LEU A 101 -22.63 -4.64 17.48
CA LEU A 101 -22.00 -4.66 16.17
C LEU A 101 -20.71 -3.83 16.15
N ASN A 102 -19.58 -4.49 16.35
CA ASN A 102 -18.22 -3.98 16.08
C ASN A 102 -17.75 -4.45 14.68
N ALA A 103 -16.83 -3.73 14.04
CA ALA A 103 -16.27 -4.12 12.73
C ALA A 103 -15.73 -5.57 12.68
N LEU A 104 -15.21 -6.09 13.79
CA LEU A 104 -14.78 -7.48 13.93
C LEU A 104 -15.95 -8.49 13.97
N GLU A 105 -17.07 -8.13 14.60
CA GLU A 105 -18.29 -8.96 14.60
C GLU A 105 -19.06 -8.85 13.29
N ILE A 106 -19.00 -7.70 12.61
CA ILE A 106 -19.50 -7.55 11.25
C ILE A 106 -18.69 -8.45 10.31
N TYR A 107 -17.36 -8.54 10.45
CA TYR A 107 -16.55 -9.48 9.66
C TYR A 107 -16.95 -10.94 9.91
N ASN A 108 -17.09 -11.35 11.17
CA ASN A 108 -17.50 -12.72 11.50
C ASN A 108 -18.95 -13.02 11.07
N SER A 109 -19.87 -12.06 11.19
CA SER A 109 -21.24 -12.23 10.73
C SER A 109 -21.33 -12.18 9.20
N VAL A 110 -20.56 -11.36 8.49
CA VAL A 110 -20.42 -11.34 7.02
C VAL A 110 -19.83 -12.63 6.47
N SER A 111 -18.84 -13.21 7.15
CA SER A 111 -18.31 -14.53 6.77
C SER A 111 -19.34 -15.67 6.96
N ALA A 112 -20.39 -15.42 7.73
CA ALA A 112 -21.51 -16.32 7.99
C ALA A 112 -22.83 -15.81 7.39
N LEU A 113 -22.81 -14.78 6.53
CA LEU A 113 -24.02 -14.13 6.03
C LEU A 113 -24.73 -15.03 5.02
N ASP A 114 -25.86 -15.57 5.45
CA ASP A 114 -26.90 -16.07 4.57
C ASP A 114 -27.69 -14.86 4.04
N PHE A 115 -27.29 -14.36 2.86
CA PHE A 115 -27.89 -13.18 2.21
C PHE A 115 -29.41 -13.31 2.00
N ASP A 116 -29.93 -14.54 2.02
CA ASP A 116 -31.35 -14.86 1.89
C ASP A 116 -32.17 -14.41 3.13
N GLY A 117 -31.61 -14.60 4.33
CA GLY A 117 -32.26 -14.17 5.58
C GLY A 117 -32.36 -12.65 5.73
N MET A 118 -31.36 -11.91 5.23
CA MET A 118 -31.40 -10.44 5.21
C MET A 118 -32.49 -9.88 4.28
N PHE A 119 -32.74 -10.52 3.14
CA PHE A 119 -33.81 -10.13 2.22
C PHE A 119 -35.21 -10.43 2.80
N VAL A 120 -35.37 -11.53 3.53
CA VAL A 120 -36.62 -11.87 4.21
C VAL A 120 -36.92 -10.89 5.35
N LEU A 121 -35.91 -10.46 6.12
CA LEU A 121 -36.09 -9.44 7.16
C LEU A 121 -36.41 -8.05 6.58
N ALA A 122 -35.88 -7.71 5.40
CA ALA A 122 -36.21 -6.47 4.68
C ALA A 122 -37.67 -6.43 4.20
N GLY A 123 -38.33 -7.59 4.06
CA GLY A 123 -39.75 -7.71 3.75
C GLY A 123 -40.69 -7.56 4.97
N SER A 124 -40.17 -7.62 6.20
CA SER A 124 -40.99 -7.60 7.41
C SER A 124 -41.44 -6.18 7.80
N PRO A 125 -42.73 -5.92 8.10
CA PRO A 125 -43.24 -4.56 8.33
C PRO A 125 -42.68 -3.87 9.58
N VAL A 126 -42.13 -4.63 10.54
CA VAL A 126 -41.67 -4.10 11.83
C VAL A 126 -40.17 -3.75 11.83
N LEU A 127 -39.32 -4.54 11.17
CA LEU A 127 -37.86 -4.30 11.13
C LEU A 127 -37.38 -3.60 9.85
N LYS A 128 -38.25 -3.45 8.83
CA LYS A 128 -37.88 -2.87 7.53
C LYS A 128 -37.26 -1.48 7.64
N THR A 129 -37.79 -0.59 8.46
CA THR A 129 -37.27 0.80 8.54
C THR A 129 -35.89 0.83 9.19
N SER A 130 -35.71 0.19 10.35
CA SER A 130 -34.43 0.15 11.08
C SER A 130 -33.34 -0.60 10.32
N PHE A 131 -33.68 -1.71 9.66
CA PHE A 131 -32.74 -2.49 8.85
C PHE A 131 -32.28 -1.73 7.59
N MET A 132 -33.19 -1.01 6.92
CA MET A 132 -32.85 -0.20 5.75
C MET A 132 -31.91 0.95 6.11
N PHE A 133 -32.12 1.64 7.23
CA PHE A 133 -31.19 2.70 7.66
C PHE A 133 -29.80 2.17 8.00
N LEU A 134 -29.72 0.98 8.63
CA LEU A 134 -28.44 0.35 8.91
C LEU A 134 -27.71 -0.06 7.63
N ALA A 135 -28.42 -0.70 6.69
CA ALA A 135 -27.86 -1.09 5.40
C ALA A 135 -27.35 0.13 4.59
N ILE A 136 -28.12 1.22 4.56
CA ILE A 136 -27.72 2.47 3.90
C ILE A 136 -26.47 3.04 4.57
N SER A 137 -26.42 3.10 5.90
CA SER A 137 -25.26 3.62 6.63
C SER A 137 -23.98 2.81 6.33
N ALA A 138 -24.07 1.47 6.33
CA ALA A 138 -22.96 0.60 5.98
C ALA A 138 -22.46 0.82 4.54
N VAL A 139 -23.36 0.92 3.56
CA VAL A 139 -23.00 1.18 2.16
C VAL A 139 -22.34 2.55 2.02
N THR A 140 -22.88 3.60 2.65
CA THR A 140 -22.29 4.94 2.58
C THR A 140 -20.88 5.01 3.16
N ILE A 141 -20.62 4.25 4.24
CA ILE A 141 -19.27 4.17 4.83
C ILE A 141 -18.32 3.49 3.85
N VAL A 142 -18.70 2.35 3.26
CA VAL A 142 -17.86 1.65 2.27
C VAL A 142 -17.55 2.54 1.07
N VAL A 143 -18.55 3.25 0.54
CA VAL A 143 -18.35 4.19 -0.58
C VAL A 143 -17.42 5.34 -0.17
N SER A 144 -17.56 5.88 1.03
CA SER A 144 -16.68 6.96 1.52
C SER A 144 -15.21 6.52 1.62
N VAL A 145 -14.95 5.28 2.05
CA VAL A 145 -13.59 4.71 2.12
C VAL A 145 -13.01 4.51 0.73
N LEU A 146 -13.81 3.99 -0.22
CA LEU A 146 -13.37 3.81 -1.62
C LEU A 146 -13.06 5.15 -2.28
N CYS A 147 -13.91 6.16 -2.10
CA CYS A 147 -13.67 7.50 -2.60
C CYS A 147 -12.37 8.09 -2.02
N ALA A 148 -12.15 7.95 -0.71
CA ALA A 148 -10.93 8.44 -0.06
C ALA A 148 -9.65 7.73 -0.55
N LEU A 149 -9.72 6.44 -0.87
CA LEU A 149 -8.60 5.68 -1.45
C LEU A 149 -8.30 6.12 -2.89
N LEU A 150 -9.32 6.30 -3.73
CA LEU A 150 -9.15 6.82 -5.09
C LEU A 150 -8.53 8.21 -5.08
N GLU A 151 -9.00 9.04 -4.17
CA GLU A 151 -8.49 10.38 -3.90
C GLU A 151 -7.00 10.42 -3.52
N LEU A 152 -6.53 9.41 -2.78
CA LEU A 152 -5.12 9.24 -2.44
C LEU A 152 -4.31 8.79 -3.66
N ILE A 153 -4.84 7.86 -4.46
CA ILE A 153 -4.20 7.39 -5.70
C ILE A 153 -4.02 8.52 -6.71
N PHE A 154 -5.05 9.34 -6.93
CA PHE A 154 -4.97 10.49 -7.85
C PHE A 154 -3.91 11.51 -7.40
N SER A 155 -3.73 11.69 -6.09
CA SER A 155 -2.70 12.59 -5.55
C SER A 155 -1.26 12.10 -5.78
N PHE A 156 -1.03 10.80 -5.94
CA PHE A 156 0.29 10.27 -6.30
C PHE A 156 0.58 10.37 -7.81
N LEU A 157 -0.47 10.47 -8.63
CA LEU A 157 -0.37 10.49 -10.09
C LEU A 157 -0.19 11.91 -10.65
N SER A 158 -0.67 12.95 -9.96
CA SER A 158 -0.47 14.37 -10.30
C SER A 158 0.90 14.87 -9.87
#